data_AF-A0A1Z8VXH4-F1
#
_entry.id   AF-A0A1Z8VXH4-F1
#
_cell.length_a   1.000
_cell.length_b   1.000
_cell.length_c   1.000
_cell.angle_alpha   90.00
_cell.angle_beta   90.00
_cell.angle_gamma   90.00
#
_symmetry.space_group_name_H-M   'P 1'
#
loop_
_entity.id
_entity.type
_entity.pdbx_description
1 polymer ?
#
loop_
_entity_poly.entity_id
_entity_poly.type
_entity_poly.pdbx_seq_one_letter_code
_entity_poly.pdbx_strand_id
1 'polypeptide(L)'
;MAYYEIIPCENGVGEWEISNTHETFDTREEAEKQLAEYNKSLRYYIANIDERYGEFECKHSILIATHYKSIDKRFDEIVKDWYGIDLVEDDDNEGVYWNDDMTYQGGKIAEISKNTFEELKSNFFNIAFYDEELDHDPNQMELI
;
A
#
# COMPACT_ATOMS: atom_id res chain seq x y z
N MET A 1 -4.17 -3.39 15.40
CA MET A 1 -4.22 -1.94 15.14
C MET A 1 -4.71 -1.80 13.72
N ALA A 2 -5.88 -1.20 13.54
CA ALA A 2 -6.51 -1.04 12.24
C ALA A 2 -5.68 -0.12 11.34
N TYR A 3 -5.94 -0.11 10.04
CA TYR A 3 -5.24 0.76 9.10
C TYR A 3 -5.59 2.25 9.28
N TYR A 4 -6.89 2.53 9.44
CA TYR A 4 -7.41 3.82 9.85
C TYR A 4 -7.99 3.73 11.25
N GLU A 5 -7.56 4.62 12.12
CA GLU A 5 -8.08 4.78 13.48
C GLU A 5 -8.46 6.24 13.71
N ILE A 6 -9.54 6.45 14.48
CA ILE A 6 -9.94 7.80 14.91
C ILE A 6 -9.16 8.13 16.16
N ILE A 7 -8.33 9.17 16.06
CA ILE A 7 -7.48 9.65 17.16
C ILE A 7 -7.82 11.11 17.49
N PRO A 8 -7.58 11.56 18.73
CA PRO A 8 -7.77 12.97 19.09
C PRO A 8 -6.81 13.85 18.29
N CYS A 9 -7.31 14.98 17.78
CA CYS A 9 -6.51 15.91 17.00
C CYS A 9 -5.85 16.96 17.91
N GLU A 10 -4.51 17.01 17.93
CA GLU A 10 -3.75 17.92 18.80
C GLU A 10 -3.42 19.28 18.14
N ASN A 11 -3.69 19.43 16.84
CA ASN A 11 -3.24 20.58 16.04
C ASN A 11 -4.17 21.82 16.12
N GLY A 12 -5.31 21.72 16.82
CA GLY A 12 -6.27 22.81 17.00
C GLY A 12 -7.21 23.07 15.82
N VAL A 13 -7.23 22.18 14.82
CA VAL A 13 -8.19 22.15 13.71
C VAL A 13 -9.04 20.89 13.89
N GLY A 14 -10.28 21.04 14.35
CA GLY A 14 -11.13 19.92 14.75
C GLY A 14 -10.73 19.27 16.09
N GLU A 15 -11.53 18.31 16.54
CA GLU A 15 -11.29 17.53 17.77
C GLU A 15 -10.78 16.11 17.48
N TRP A 16 -11.07 15.58 16.29
CA TRP A 16 -10.79 14.21 15.89
C TRP A 16 -10.12 14.16 14.53
N GLU A 17 -9.21 13.22 14.31
CA GLU A 17 -8.59 12.96 13.01
C GLU A 17 -8.64 11.48 12.67
N ILE A 18 -8.67 11.17 11.37
CA ILE A 18 -8.47 9.80 10.89
C ILE A 18 -6.97 9.66 10.59
N SER A 19 -6.31 8.73 11.26
CA SER A 19 -4.87 8.49 11.10
C SER A 19 -4.50 8.28 9.63
N ASN A 20 -3.39 8.86 9.16
CA ASN A 20 -2.88 8.73 7.79
C ASN A 20 -3.71 9.42 6.68
N THR A 21 -4.84 10.09 6.97
CA THR A 21 -5.58 10.86 5.94
C THR A 21 -5.41 12.38 6.08
N HIS A 22 -4.87 12.86 7.20
CA HIS A 22 -4.77 14.28 7.56
C HIS A 22 -6.12 15.04 7.61
N GLU A 23 -7.25 14.33 7.53
CA GLU A 23 -8.57 14.93 7.70
C GLU A 23 -8.93 15.05 9.17
N THR A 24 -9.48 16.21 9.50
CA THR A 24 -9.90 16.57 10.86
C THR A 24 -11.41 16.85 10.91
N PHE A 25 -12.05 16.47 12.01
CA PHE A 25 -13.49 16.55 12.24
C PHE A 25 -13.78 17.21 13.58
N ASP A 26 -14.84 18.02 13.64
CA ASP A 26 -15.27 18.66 14.88
C ASP A 26 -15.94 17.66 15.83
N THR A 27 -16.61 16.64 15.28
CA THR A 27 -17.26 15.60 16.09
C THR A 27 -16.77 14.20 15.77
N ARG A 28 -16.80 13.33 16.79
CA ARG A 28 -16.46 11.91 16.63
C ARG A 28 -17.41 11.19 15.66
N GLU A 29 -18.69 11.57 15.66
CA GLU A 29 -19.70 10.95 14.79
C GLU A 29 -19.40 11.20 13.30
N GLU A 30 -18.94 12.40 12.95
CA GLU A 30 -18.50 12.72 11.59
C GLU A 30 -17.27 11.90 11.18
N ALA A 31 -16.28 11.81 12.08
CA ALA A 31 -15.10 10.99 11.85
C ALA A 31 -15.46 9.49 11.68
N GLU A 32 -16.40 8.97 12.46
CA GLU A 32 -16.89 7.58 12.36
C GLU A 32 -17.60 7.32 11.03
N LYS A 33 -18.42 8.28 10.57
CA LYS A 33 -19.10 8.19 9.28
C LYS A 33 -18.09 8.19 8.12
N GLN A 34 -17.11 9.08 8.16
CA GLN A 34 -16.07 9.14 7.11
C GLN A 34 -15.18 7.89 7.13
N LEU A 35 -14.78 7.43 8.31
CA LEU A 35 -14.03 6.17 8.48
C LEU A 35 -14.78 4.97 7.89
N ALA A 36 -16.11 4.92 8.04
CA ALA A 36 -16.93 3.87 7.47
C ALA A 36 -16.90 3.89 5.93
N GLU A 37 -16.89 5.07 5.30
CA GLU A 37 -16.75 5.18 3.84
C GLU A 37 -15.36 4.74 3.37
N TYR A 38 -14.28 5.15 4.07
CA TYR A 38 -12.94 4.63 3.76
C TYR A 38 -12.88 3.11 3.85
N ASN A 39 -13.38 2.53 4.93
CA ASN A 39 -13.37 1.08 5.09
C ASN A 39 -14.15 0.32 4.01
N LYS A 40 -15.07 0.95 3.26
CA LYS A 40 -15.82 0.29 2.18
C LYS A 40 -15.00 0.15 0.90
N SER A 41 -14.17 1.15 0.57
CA SER A 41 -13.34 1.12 -0.65
C SER A 41 -11.98 0.49 -0.41
N LEU A 42 -11.57 0.33 0.85
CA LEU A 42 -10.30 -0.27 1.22
C LEU A 42 -10.24 -1.77 0.88
N ARG A 43 -9.21 -2.14 0.12
CA ARG A 43 -8.89 -3.50 -0.28
C ARG A 43 -7.56 -3.92 0.32
N TYR A 44 -7.38 -5.22 0.47
CA TYR A 44 -6.21 -5.80 1.12
C TYR A 44 -5.61 -6.87 0.23
N TYR A 45 -4.29 -6.87 0.11
CA TYR A 45 -3.56 -7.81 -0.72
C TYR A 45 -2.37 -8.39 0.04
N ILE A 46 -2.00 -9.60 -0.34
CA ILE A 46 -0.67 -10.16 -0.08
C ILE A 46 0.04 -10.28 -1.42
N ALA A 47 1.26 -9.75 -1.48
CA ALA A 47 2.12 -9.80 -2.65
C ALA A 47 3.49 -10.34 -2.27
N ASN A 48 4.34 -10.65 -3.25
CA ASN A 48 5.73 -11.00 -3.00
C ASN A 48 6.62 -10.30 -4.01
N ILE A 49 7.80 -9.86 -3.57
CA ILE A 49 8.89 -9.49 -4.44
C ILE A 49 9.77 -10.71 -4.60
N ASP A 50 10.04 -11.07 -5.85
CA ASP A 50 10.95 -12.15 -6.19
C ASP A 50 12.34 -11.55 -6.37
N GLU A 51 13.31 -12.03 -5.60
CA GLU A 51 14.69 -11.54 -5.54
C GLU A 51 15.65 -12.64 -6.02
N ARG A 52 16.63 -12.28 -6.85
CA ARG A 52 17.65 -13.21 -7.36
C ARG A 52 19.07 -12.67 -7.17
N TYR A 53 19.85 -13.41 -6.38
CA TYR A 53 21.27 -13.17 -6.10
C TYR A 53 22.09 -14.23 -6.84
N GLY A 54 22.39 -13.99 -8.12
CA GLY A 54 23.03 -14.99 -8.98
C GLY A 54 22.16 -16.24 -9.12
N GLU A 55 22.58 -17.35 -8.51
CA GLU A 55 21.85 -18.63 -8.53
C GLU A 55 20.83 -18.78 -7.39
N PHE A 56 20.84 -17.88 -6.40
CA PHE A 56 19.93 -17.94 -5.26
C PHE A 56 18.67 -17.15 -5.51
N GLU A 57 17.52 -17.73 -5.20
CA GLU A 57 16.21 -17.08 -5.29
C GLU A 57 15.58 -16.97 -3.90
N CYS A 58 15.09 -15.79 -3.53
CA CYS A 58 14.25 -15.60 -2.36
C CYS A 58 12.98 -14.83 -2.71
N LYS A 59 11.96 -15.01 -1.85
CA LYS A 59 10.66 -14.36 -1.99
C LYS A 59 10.41 -13.55 -0.73
N HIS A 60 10.15 -12.27 -0.91
CA HIS A 60 9.85 -11.38 0.18
C HIS A 60 8.37 -11.00 0.17
N SER A 61 7.63 -11.43 1.19
CA SER A 61 6.18 -11.21 1.26
C SER A 61 5.85 -9.82 1.80
N ILE A 62 4.87 -9.17 1.18
CA ILE A 62 4.41 -7.82 1.50
C ILE A 62 2.90 -7.85 1.69
N LEU A 63 2.42 -7.16 2.71
CA LEU A 63 1.00 -6.86 2.88
C LEU A 63 0.72 -5.46 2.35
N ILE A 64 -0.35 -5.33 1.56
CA ILE A 64 -0.74 -4.05 0.95
C ILE A 64 -2.19 -3.74 1.34
N ALA A 65 -2.45 -2.52 1.80
CA ALA A 65 -3.79 -1.98 1.97
C ALA A 65 -3.94 -0.72 1.10
N THR A 66 -5.03 -0.64 0.33
CA THR A 66 -5.22 0.43 -0.66
C THR A 66 -6.67 0.66 -1.04
N HIS A 67 -7.02 1.88 -1.45
CA HIS A 67 -8.35 2.22 -2.00
C HIS A 67 -8.46 1.99 -3.53
N TYR A 68 -7.36 1.68 -4.21
CA TYR A 68 -7.37 1.43 -5.66
C TYR A 68 -8.07 0.11 -6.03
N LYS A 69 -8.79 0.11 -7.15
CA LYS A 69 -9.53 -1.05 -7.64
C LYS A 69 -8.62 -2.13 -8.25
N SER A 70 -7.53 -1.73 -8.91
CA SER A 70 -6.48 -2.62 -9.40
C SER A 70 -5.15 -2.19 -8.80
N ILE A 71 -4.40 -3.18 -8.31
CA ILE A 71 -3.09 -2.98 -7.69
C ILE A 71 -1.95 -3.24 -8.68
N ASP A 72 -2.20 -3.83 -9.86
CA ASP A 72 -1.12 -4.32 -10.74
C ASP A 72 -0.11 -3.21 -11.10
N LYS A 73 -0.61 -2.07 -11.60
CA LYS A 73 0.24 -0.92 -11.93
C LYS A 73 0.98 -0.35 -10.72
N ARG A 74 0.30 -0.29 -9.57
CA ARG A 74 0.91 0.26 -8.35
C ARG A 74 1.90 -0.73 -7.75
N PHE A 75 1.69 -2.02 -7.94
CA PHE A 75 2.62 -3.04 -7.46
C PHE A 75 3.95 -2.93 -8.19
N ASP A 76 3.97 -2.63 -9.47
CA ASP A 76 5.22 -2.39 -10.19
C ASP A 76 5.97 -1.16 -9.64
N GLU A 77 5.25 -0.10 -9.26
CA GLU A 77 5.84 1.08 -8.60
C GLU A 77 6.38 0.72 -7.20
N ILE A 78 5.66 -0.12 -6.43
CA ILE A 78 6.13 -0.66 -5.14
C ILE A 78 7.42 -1.44 -5.30
N VAL A 79 7.44 -2.32 -6.31
CA VAL A 79 8.60 -3.15 -6.61
C VAL A 79 9.75 -2.23 -6.96
N LYS A 80 9.56 -1.33 -7.93
CA LYS A 80 10.58 -0.38 -8.37
C LYS A 80 11.23 0.33 -7.18
N ASP A 81 10.43 0.94 -6.32
CA ASP A 81 10.92 1.76 -5.21
C ASP A 81 11.39 0.95 -3.99
N TRP A 82 11.27 -0.39 -4.01
CA TRP A 82 11.48 -1.27 -2.86
C TRP A 82 12.82 -1.08 -2.13
N TYR A 83 13.90 -0.84 -2.88
CA TYR A 83 15.23 -0.59 -2.32
C TYR A 83 15.69 0.87 -2.43
N GLY A 84 14.92 1.76 -3.08
CA GLY A 84 15.13 3.21 -3.05
C GLY A 84 16.46 3.76 -3.61
N ILE A 85 17.17 3.05 -4.50
CA ILE A 85 18.50 3.44 -5.03
C ILE A 85 18.55 3.27 -6.56
N ASP A 86 19.39 4.08 -7.25
CA ASP A 86 19.72 4.08 -8.70
C ASP A 86 19.34 2.80 -9.46
N LEU A 87 18.15 2.84 -10.08
CA LEU A 87 17.57 1.70 -10.79
C LEU A 87 17.89 1.77 -12.26
N VAL A 88 18.41 0.66 -12.78
CA VAL A 88 18.40 0.37 -14.20
C VAL A 88 17.35 -0.73 -14.39
N GLU A 89 16.29 -0.40 -15.12
CA GLU A 89 15.38 -1.42 -15.64
C GLU A 89 16.19 -2.31 -16.58
N ASP A 90 16.02 -3.62 -16.47
CA ASP A 90 16.68 -4.56 -17.36
C ASP A 90 16.13 -4.32 -18.78
N ASP A 91 16.99 -3.80 -19.68
CA ASP A 91 16.64 -3.48 -21.07
C ASP A 91 16.02 -4.69 -21.81
N ASP A 92 16.35 -5.91 -21.39
CA ASP A 92 15.87 -7.16 -21.99
C ASP A 92 14.65 -7.75 -21.28
N ASN A 93 14.32 -7.32 -20.05
CA ASN A 93 13.25 -7.87 -19.22
C ASN A 93 12.41 -6.78 -18.51
N GLU A 94 11.32 -6.37 -19.15
CA GLU A 94 10.34 -5.42 -18.59
C GLU A 94 9.85 -5.86 -17.20
N GLY A 95 9.84 -4.93 -16.24
CA GLY A 95 9.43 -5.19 -14.86
C GLY A 95 10.47 -5.91 -13.98
N VAL A 96 11.68 -6.12 -14.51
CA VAL A 96 12.85 -6.57 -13.74
C VAL A 96 13.74 -5.39 -13.48
N TYR A 97 14.05 -5.18 -12.20
CA TYR A 97 14.92 -4.12 -11.74
C TYR A 97 16.22 -4.71 -11.22
N TRP A 98 17.31 -3.99 -11.43
CA TRP A 98 18.62 -4.40 -10.97
C TRP A 98 19.20 -3.34 -10.04
N ASN A 99 19.77 -3.79 -8.92
CA ASN A 99 20.69 -3.01 -8.11
C ASN A 99 22.10 -3.63 -8.20
N ASP A 100 23.10 -3.05 -7.55
CA ASP A 100 24.51 -3.48 -7.65
C ASP A 100 24.74 -5.00 -7.38
N ASP A 101 23.86 -5.66 -6.62
CA ASP A 101 24.07 -7.01 -6.10
C ASP A 101 23.04 -8.06 -6.58
N MET A 102 21.85 -7.66 -7.03
CA MET A 102 20.75 -8.58 -7.32
C MET A 102 19.71 -8.00 -8.29
N THR A 103 18.98 -8.91 -8.95
CA THR A 103 17.75 -8.53 -9.67
C THR A 103 16.53 -8.81 -8.82
N TYR A 104 15.48 -8.03 -9.05
CA TYR A 104 14.20 -8.20 -8.38
C TYR A 104 13.04 -7.79 -9.25
N GLN A 105 11.88 -8.38 -9.00
CA GLN A 105 10.66 -8.15 -9.78
C GLN A 105 9.41 -8.38 -8.95
N GLY A 106 8.28 -7.92 -9.48
CA GLY A 106 6.96 -8.23 -8.96
C GLY A 106 6.66 -9.72 -9.08
N GLY A 107 6.40 -10.38 -7.95
CA GLY A 107 5.93 -11.75 -7.88
C GLY A 107 4.41 -11.85 -7.86
N LYS A 108 3.90 -12.90 -7.22
CA LYS A 108 2.44 -13.15 -7.15
C LYS A 108 1.75 -12.18 -6.20
N ILE A 109 0.64 -11.60 -6.67
CA ILE A 109 -0.32 -10.82 -5.88
C ILE A 109 -1.62 -11.62 -5.69
N ALA A 110 -2.24 -11.50 -4.53
CA ALA A 110 -3.58 -12.02 -4.26
C ALA A 110 -4.36 -11.08 -3.32
N GLU A 111 -5.61 -10.79 -3.67
CA GLU A 111 -6.54 -10.11 -2.77
C GLU A 111 -6.89 -11.03 -1.59
N ILE A 112 -6.93 -10.47 -0.40
CA ILE A 112 -7.23 -11.16 0.86
C ILE A 112 -8.31 -10.42 1.64
N SER A 113 -8.94 -11.12 2.58
CA SER A 113 -9.93 -10.49 3.46
C SER A 113 -9.25 -9.55 4.47
N LYS A 114 -9.98 -8.53 4.94
CA LYS A 114 -9.56 -7.67 6.06
C LYS A 114 -9.12 -8.48 7.27
N ASN A 115 -9.88 -9.52 7.65
CA ASN A 115 -9.56 -10.35 8.80
C ASN A 115 -8.21 -11.06 8.61
N THR A 116 -7.98 -11.62 7.44
CA THR A 116 -6.70 -12.25 7.09
C THR A 116 -5.56 -11.24 7.13
N PHE A 117 -5.76 -10.04 6.59
CA PHE A 117 -4.76 -8.97 6.63
C PHE A 117 -4.40 -8.58 8.08
N GLU A 118 -5.40 -8.37 8.95
CA GLU A 118 -5.18 -8.03 10.36
C GLU A 118 -4.47 -9.15 11.14
N GLU A 119 -4.79 -10.41 10.86
CA GLU A 119 -4.09 -11.57 11.42
C GLU A 119 -2.61 -11.60 10.98
N LEU A 120 -2.35 -11.42 9.68
CA LEU A 120 -0.99 -11.45 9.12
C LEU A 120 -0.16 -10.23 9.51
N LYS A 121 -0.78 -9.05 9.64
CA LYS A 121 -0.14 -7.78 10.03
C LYS A 121 0.66 -7.91 11.33
N SER A 122 0.24 -8.77 12.25
CA SER A 122 0.95 -9.01 13.52
C SER A 122 2.29 -9.75 13.35
N ASN A 123 2.51 -10.44 12.24
CA ASN A 123 3.67 -11.31 11.98
C ASN A 123 4.52 -10.87 10.79
N PHE A 124 4.12 -9.82 10.07
CA PHE A 124 4.83 -9.31 8.91
C PHE A 124 5.71 -8.12 9.27
N PHE A 125 6.97 -8.16 8.81
CA PHE A 125 7.92 -7.06 9.00
C PHE A 125 7.74 -5.92 8.00
N ASN A 126 7.12 -6.20 6.85
CA ASN A 126 6.96 -5.21 5.79
C ASN A 126 5.51 -5.10 5.36
N ILE A 127 4.94 -3.92 5.61
CA ILE A 127 3.58 -3.58 5.25
C ILE A 127 3.67 -2.29 4.46
N ALA A 128 3.22 -2.36 3.22
CA ALA A 128 3.17 -1.21 2.36
C ALA A 128 1.77 -0.62 2.43
N PHE A 129 1.69 0.61 2.91
CA PHE A 129 0.45 1.36 3.05
C PHE A 129 0.44 2.43 1.97
N TYR A 130 -0.56 2.38 1.09
CA TYR A 130 -0.64 3.30 -0.03
C TYR A 130 -1.95 4.06 0.00
N ASP A 131 -1.82 5.28 0.51
CA ASP A 131 -2.55 6.47 0.09
C ASP A 131 -1.48 7.55 -0.10
N GLU A 132 -0.90 7.65 -1.30
CA GLU A 132 -0.37 8.95 -1.68
C GLU A 132 -1.57 9.84 -1.97
N GLU A 133 -1.43 11.12 -1.57
CA GLU A 133 -2.42 12.19 -1.68
C GLU A 133 -3.40 11.89 -2.82
N LEU A 134 -4.70 11.91 -2.52
CA LEU A 134 -5.73 12.13 -3.51
C LEU A 134 -5.38 13.46 -4.23
N ASP A 135 -4.43 13.42 -5.16
CA ASP A 135 -4.44 14.27 -6.32
C ASP A 135 -5.80 13.93 -6.93
N HIS A 136 -6.76 14.79 -6.61
CA HIS A 136 -8.12 14.76 -7.09
C HIS A 136 -8.07 14.88 -8.62
N ASP A 137 -7.63 13.84 -9.32
CA ASP A 137 -7.97 13.62 -10.71
C ASP A 137 -9.15 12.64 -10.74
N PRO A 138 -10.39 13.15 -10.70
CA PRO A 138 -11.60 12.33 -10.78
C PRO A 138 -11.67 11.47 -12.06
N ASN A 139 -10.77 11.65 -13.03
CA ASN A 139 -10.70 10.82 -14.22
C ASN A 139 -9.95 9.48 -14.05
N GLN A 140 -9.24 9.24 -12.94
CA GLN A 140 -8.60 7.93 -12.71
C GLN A 140 -9.51 6.92 -11.97
N MET A 141 -10.66 7.36 -11.46
CA MET A 141 -11.67 6.46 -10.86
C MET A 141 -12.58 5.77 -11.89
N GLU A 142 -12.54 6.21 -13.14
CA GLU A 142 -13.19 5.52 -14.25
C GLU A 142 -12.17 5.26 -15.35
N LEU A 143 -11.78 4.00 -15.54
CA LEU A 143 -11.47 3.42 -16.85
C LEU A 143 -11.62 1.89 -16.74
N ILE A 144 -12.88 1.49 -16.97
CA ILE A 144 -13.42 0.20 -17.47
C ILE A 144 -13.02 -1.06 -16.70
#